data_AF-A0A522YXD8-F1
#
_entry.id   AF-A0A522YXD8-F1
#
_cell.length_a   1.000
_cell.length_b   1.000
_cell.length_c   1.000
_cell.angle_alpha   90.00
_cell.angle_beta   90.00
_cell.angle_gamma   90.00
#
_symmetry.space_group_name_H-M   'P 1'
#
loop_
_entity.id
_entity.type
_entity.pdbx_description
1 polymer ?
#
loop_
_entity_poly.entity_id
_entity_poly.type
_entity_poly.pdbx_seq_one_letter_code
_entity_poly.pdbx_strand_id
1 'polypeptide(L)' 'MRELKSVRFDSVRKRKKGFEFEGRGYGHGVGLCQWGARAQADGGRSYTDIIAHYFPGAKVGRMPE' A
#
# COMPACT_ATOMS: atom_id res chain seq x y z
N MET A 1 11.28 18.38 5.57
CA MET A 1 10.06 17.95 6.28
C MET A 1 10.23 16.47 6.61
N ARG A 2 10.14 16.04 7.87
CA ARG A 2 10.18 14.59 8.20
C ARG A 2 8.75 14.09 8.17
N GLU A 3 8.30 13.63 7.01
CA GLU A 3 6.96 13.08 6.82
C GLU A 3 6.90 11.66 7.40
N LEU A 4 5.83 11.37 8.14
CA LEU A 4 5.54 10.03 8.65
C LEU A 4 5.23 9.12 7.46
N LYS A 5 5.79 7.90 7.45
CA LYS A 5 5.65 6.97 6.32
C LYS A 5 4.20 6.54 6.07
N SER A 6 3.42 6.36 7.13
CA SER A 6 2.01 5.97 7.09
C SER A 6 1.30 6.42 8.37
N VAL A 7 -0.02 6.26 8.41
CA VAL A 7 -0.84 6.48 9.62
C VAL A 7 -1.00 5.22 10.48
N ARG A 8 -0.36 4.12 10.10
CA ARG A 8 -0.51 2.81 10.77
C ARG A 8 0.60 2.61 11.79
N PHE A 9 0.33 3.05 13.01
CA PHE A 9 1.21 2.87 14.18
C PHE A 9 0.80 1.64 14.98
N ASP A 10 1.79 0.85 15.37
CA ASP A 10 1.65 -0.30 16.26
C ASP A 10 2.02 0.08 17.70
N SER A 11 2.97 1.01 17.89
CA SER A 11 3.29 1.54 19.21
C SER A 11 3.79 2.99 19.17
N VAL A 12 3.54 3.73 20.26
CA VAL A 12 4.07 5.07 20.49
C VAL A 12 4.74 5.09 21.86
N ARG A 13 6.03 5.47 21.90
CA ARG A 13 6.80 5.52 23.14
C ARG A 13 7.30 6.93 23.39
N LYS A 14 7.02 7.47 24.58
CA LYS A 14 7.63 8.71 25.04
C LYS A 14 9.12 8.46 25.31
N ARG A 15 9.99 9.28 24.73
CA ARG A 15 11.44 9.26 24.97
C ARG A 15 11.85 10.51 25.75
N LYS A 16 13.11 10.59 26.22
CA LYS A 16 13.62 11.78 26.93
C LYS A 16 13.46 13.07 26.11
N LYS A 17 13.55 12.96 24.78
CA LYS A 17 13.26 14.03 23.82
C LYS A 17 12.33 13.50 22.74
N GLY A 18 11.08 13.94 22.76
CA GLY A 18 10.08 13.60 21.74
C GLY A 18 9.45 12.22 21.91
N PHE A 19 8.90 11.74 20.79
CA PHE A 19 8.17 10.48 20.70
C PHE A 19 8.78 9.60 19.63
N GLU A 20 8.81 8.30 19.89
CA GLU A 20 9.17 7.28 18.93
C GLU A 20 7.90 6.57 18.48
N PHE A 21 7.73 6.47 17.16
CA PHE A 21 6.60 5.81 16.52
C PHE A 21 7.11 4.56 15.81
N GLU A 22 6.51 3.42 16.13
CA GLU A 22 6.73 2.16 15.43
C GLU A 22 5.45 1.80 14.70
N GLY A 23 5.57 1.33 13.46
CA GLY A 23 4.43 1.08 12.60
C GLY A 23 4.83 0.43 11.30
N ARG A 24 3.84 0.26 10.42
CA ARG A 24 3.99 -0.52 9.18
C ARG A 24 3.41 0.20 7.97
N GLY A 25 3.89 -0.19 6.80
CA GLY A 25 3.43 0.33 5.52
C GLY A 25 4.03 1.69 5.15
N TYR A 26 3.72 2.11 3.93
CA TYR A 26 4.14 3.38 3.35
C TYR A 26 3.00 3.89 2.46
N GLY A 27 2.52 5.11 2.70
CA GLY A 27 1.36 5.69 2.03
C GLY A 27 0.04 5.51 2.81
N HIS A 28 -1.07 5.85 2.17
CA HIS A 28 -2.40 5.93 2.78
C HIS A 28 -3.13 4.57 2.91
N GLY A 29 -2.63 3.50 2.28
CA GLY A 29 -3.15 2.14 2.46
C GLY A 29 -4.50 1.85 1.79
N VAL A 30 -4.88 2.60 0.75
CA VAL A 30 -6.13 2.41 0.00
C VAL A 30 -5.82 2.01 -1.44
N GLY A 31 -6.55 1.03 -1.98
CA GLY A 31 -6.39 0.55 -3.36
C GLY A 31 -5.15 -0.32 -3.53
N LEU A 32 -4.34 -0.02 -4.53
CA LEU A 32 -3.23 -0.86 -4.99
C LEU A 32 -1.98 -0.73 -4.08
N CYS A 33 -1.62 -1.81 -3.38
CA CYS A 33 -0.30 -1.91 -2.75
C CYS A 33 0.76 -2.24 -3.81
N GLN A 34 1.63 -1.29 -4.16
CA GLN A 34 2.64 -1.44 -5.22
C GLN A 34 3.57 -2.64 -4.99
N TRP A 35 4.10 -2.80 -3.78
CA TRP A 35 4.96 -3.93 -3.42
C TRP A 35 4.21 -5.26 -3.45
N GLY A 36 2.94 -5.28 -3.03
CA GLY A 36 2.11 -6.48 -3.11
C GLY A 36 1.72 -6.83 -4.55
N ALA A 37 1.52 -5.84 -5.41
CA ALA A 37 1.29 -6.04 -6.85
C ALA A 37 2.53 -6.65 -7.52
N ARG A 38 3.73 -6.14 -7.21
CA ARG A 38 4.99 -6.72 -7.67
C ARG A 38 5.13 -8.18 -7.22
N ALA A 39 4.92 -8.48 -5.94
CA ALA A 39 5.01 -9.85 -5.44
C ALA A 39 4.02 -10.81 -6.12
N GLN A 40 2.81 -10.35 -6.44
CA GLN A 40 1.85 -11.13 -7.22
C GLN A 40 2.31 -11.36 -8.67
N ALA A 41 2.89 -10.35 -9.31
CA ALA A 41 3.46 -10.47 -10.66
C ALA A 41 4.67 -11.41 -10.69
N ASP A 42 5.58 -11.31 -9.71
CA ASP A 42 6.71 -12.22 -9.53
C ASP A 42 6.21 -13.67 -9.28
N GLY A 43 5.03 -13.83 -8.69
CA GLY A 43 4.31 -15.09 -8.54
C GLY A 43 3.50 -15.54 -9.77
N GLY A 44 3.63 -14.85 -10.92
CA GLY A 44 3.03 -15.23 -12.19
C GLY A 44 1.58 -14.75 -12.41
N ARG A 45 1.02 -13.92 -11.53
CA ARG A 45 -0.34 -13.37 -11.74
C ARG A 45 -0.33 -12.30 -12.82
N SER A 46 -1.38 -12.29 -13.65
CA SER A 46 -1.56 -11.26 -14.68
C SER A 46 -1.93 -9.92 -14.07
N TYR A 47 -1.71 -8.82 -14.80
CA TYR A 47 -2.12 -7.49 -14.35
C TYR A 47 -3.64 -7.40 -14.11
N THR A 48 -4.44 -8.14 -14.89
CA THR A 48 -5.90 -8.23 -14.69
C THR A 48 -6.27 -8.91 -13.38
N ASP A 49 -5.56 -9.98 -12.98
CA ASP A 49 -5.78 -10.65 -11.68
C ASP A 49 -5.40 -9.74 -10.52
N ILE A 50 -4.28 -9.01 -10.67
CA ILE A 50 -3.78 -8.08 -9.65
C ILE A 50 -4.77 -6.93 -9.46
N ILE A 51 -5.24 -6.31 -10.54
CA ILE A 51 -6.24 -5.24 -10.46
C ILE A 51 -7.55 -5.76 -9.85
N ALA A 52 -8.03 -6.93 -10.25
CA ALA A 52 -9.24 -7.53 -9.68
C ALA A 52 -9.12 -7.80 -8.17
N HIS A 53 -7.91 -8.12 -7.68
CA HIS A 53 -7.64 -8.29 -6.25
C HIS A 53 -7.74 -6.97 -5.47
N TYR A 54 -7.16 -5.88 -5.98
CA TYR A 54 -7.13 -4.59 -5.27
C TYR A 54 -8.37 -3.72 -5.50
N PHE A 55 -9.09 -3.95 -6.59
CA PHE A 55 -10.29 -3.21 -6.97
C PHE A 55 -11.43 -4.18 -7.32
N PRO A 56 -12.06 -4.83 -6.32
CA PRO A 56 -13.14 -5.78 -6.57
C PRO A 56 -14.28 -5.14 -7.38
N GLY A 57 -14.70 -5.83 -8.44
CA GLY A 57 -15.75 -5.35 -9.36
C GLY A 57 -15.28 -4.38 -10.45
N ALA A 58 -14.02 -3.94 -10.44
CA ALA A 58 -13.45 -3.17 -11.54
C ALA A 58 -13.31 -4.03 -12.80
N LYS A 59 -13.55 -3.43 -13.97
CA LYS A 59 -13.31 -4.05 -15.27
C LYS A 59 -12.17 -3.33 -15.98
N VAL A 60 -11.18 -4.09 -16.44
CA VAL A 60 -10.14 -3.55 -17.31
C VAL A 60 -10.74 -3.34 -18.69
N GLY A 61 -10.64 -2.11 -19.20
CA GLY A 61 -11.12 -1.74 -20.52
C GLY A 61 -10.07 -0.94 -21.28
N ARG A 62 -10.25 -0.83 -22.59
CA ARG A 62 -9.53 0.15 -23.39
C ARG A 62 -10.27 1.47 -23.33
N MET A 63 -9.53 2.57 -23.18
CA MET A 63 -10.14 3.89 -23.35
C MET A 63 -10.53 4.05 -24.82
N PRO A 64 -11.75 4.55 -25.12
CA PRO A 64 -12.10 4.95 -26.47
C PRO A 64 -11.19 6.10 -26.92
N GLU A 65 -10.88 6.14 -28.22
CA GLU A 65 -10.16 7.26 -28.84
C GLU A 65 -10.99 8.55 -28.85
#